data_AF-A0A537A859-F1
#
_entry.id   AF-A0A537A859-F1
#
_cell.length_a   1.000
_cell.length_b   1.000
_cell.length_c   1.000
_cell.angle_alpha   90.00
_cell.angle_beta   90.00
_cell.angle_gamma   90.00
#
_symmetry.space_group_name_H-M   'P 1'
#
loop_
_entity.id
_entity.type
_entity.pdbx_description
1 polymer ?
#
loop_
_entity_poly.entity_id
_entity_poly.type
_entity_poly.pdbx_seq_one_letter_code
_entity_poly.pdbx_strand_id
1 'polypeptide(L)'
;QMFDPQGQPNAKWKDLERLLGEYEADLERSREMCSILSDYGLFEPFTMQASLRDDAAKPMQVTGMFRVVEKNLENLNAAQLKNLMRKGILPRIYIHLLSLENFGRLLDRKASRKPH
;
A
#
# COMPACT_ATOMS: atom_id res chain seq x y z
N GLN A 1 -23.79 22.30 -9.74
CA GLN A 1 -24.98 21.43 -9.67
C GLN A 1 -24.56 20.01 -10.01
N MET A 2 -25.04 19.02 -9.26
CA MET A 2 -24.68 17.59 -9.42
C MET A 2 -25.69 16.84 -10.32
N PHE A 3 -26.89 17.40 -10.47
CA PHE A 3 -27.96 16.89 -11.32
C PHE A 3 -28.31 17.94 -12.38
N ASP A 4 -28.75 17.49 -13.54
CA ASP A 4 -29.29 18.35 -14.59
C ASP A 4 -30.73 18.81 -14.25
N PRO A 5 -31.33 19.72 -15.05
CA PRO A 5 -32.69 20.19 -14.81
C PRO A 5 -33.78 19.10 -14.85
N GLN A 6 -33.48 17.91 -15.37
CA GLN A 6 -34.36 16.76 -15.44
C GLN A 6 -34.16 15.80 -14.25
N GLY A 7 -33.30 16.15 -13.29
CA GLY A 7 -32.99 15.32 -12.12
C GLY A 7 -32.05 14.16 -12.43
N GLN A 8 -31.43 14.12 -13.62
CA GLN A 8 -30.47 13.09 -13.99
C GLN A 8 -29.06 13.49 -13.55
N PRO A 9 -28.24 12.53 -13.09
CA PRO A 9 -26.86 12.81 -12.72
C PRO A 9 -26.07 13.28 -13.94
N ASN A 10 -25.41 14.44 -13.82
CA ASN A 10 -24.59 14.96 -14.89
C ASN A 10 -23.28 14.13 -15.03
N ALA A 11 -22.55 14.32 -16.14
CA ALA A 11 -21.35 13.54 -16.43
C ALA A 11 -20.31 13.57 -15.29
N LYS A 12 -20.11 14.73 -14.64
CA LYS A 12 -19.20 14.88 -13.51
C LYS A 12 -19.62 14.05 -12.30
N TRP A 13 -20.93 13.95 -12.04
CA TRP A 13 -21.44 13.11 -10.95
C TRP A 13 -21.23 11.62 -11.24
N LYS A 14 -21.48 11.16 -12.47
CA LYS A 14 -21.24 9.77 -12.87
C LYS A 14 -19.76 9.38 -12.73
N ASP A 15 -18.84 10.28 -13.08
CA ASP A 15 -17.40 10.05 -12.90
C ASP A 15 -17.02 9.95 -11.42
N LEU A 16 -17.61 10.79 -10.57
CA LEU A 16 -17.38 10.76 -9.12
C LEU A 16 -17.95 9.49 -8.49
N GLU A 17 -19.14 9.08 -8.89
CA GLU A 17 -19.79 7.84 -8.44
C GLU A 17 -18.95 6.62 -8.83
N ARG A 18 -18.44 6.56 -10.06
CA ARG A 18 -17.51 5.52 -10.50
C ARG A 18 -16.23 5.52 -9.67
N LEU A 19 -15.64 6.69 -9.43
CA LEU A 19 -14.42 6.81 -8.61
C LEU A 19 -14.64 6.27 -7.20
N LEU A 20 -15.77 6.60 -6.57
CA LEU A 20 -16.11 6.13 -5.22
C LEU A 20 -16.29 4.60 -5.21
N GLY A 21 -17.00 4.04 -6.19
CA GLY A 21 -17.17 2.59 -6.30
C GLY A 21 -15.84 1.84 -6.54
N GLU A 22 -14.97 2.38 -7.39
CA GLU A 22 -13.62 1.84 -7.62
C GLU A 22 -12.78 1.88 -6.34
N TYR A 23 -12.84 3.01 -5.61
CA TYR A 23 -12.11 3.20 -4.35
C TYR A 23 -12.55 2.24 -3.25
N GLU A 24 -13.86 2.06 -3.06
CA GLU A 24 -14.40 1.08 -2.10
C GLU A 24 -13.97 -0.33 -2.44
N ALA A 25 -14.01 -0.69 -3.74
CA ALA A 25 -13.55 -1.99 -4.21
C ALA A 25 -12.04 -2.19 -3.98
N ASP A 26 -11.22 -1.14 -4.12
CA ASP A 26 -9.79 -1.18 -3.79
C ASP A 26 -9.52 -1.33 -2.29
N LEU A 27 -10.31 -0.67 -1.44
CA LEU A 27 -10.23 -0.83 0.01
C LEU A 27 -10.54 -2.26 0.43
N GLU A 28 -11.58 -2.86 -0.14
CA GLU A 28 -11.94 -4.25 0.16
C GLU A 28 -10.85 -5.22 -0.31
N ARG A 29 -10.32 -5.05 -1.52
CA ARG A 29 -9.19 -5.85 -2.03
C ARG A 29 -7.95 -5.75 -1.14
N SER A 30 -7.67 -4.54 -0.64
CA SER A 30 -6.53 -4.30 0.25
C SER A 30 -6.74 -4.95 1.61
N ARG A 31 -7.96 -4.86 2.17
CA ARG A 31 -8.34 -5.51 3.43
C ARG A 31 -8.21 -7.04 3.31
N GLU A 32 -8.76 -7.62 2.25
CA GLU A 32 -8.67 -9.07 1.99
C GLU A 32 -7.21 -9.52 1.87
N MET A 33 -6.40 -8.79 1.10
CA MET A 33 -4.98 -9.07 0.96
C MET A 33 -4.27 -9.04 2.32
N CYS A 34 -4.47 -7.98 3.11
CA CYS A 34 -3.85 -7.86 4.43
C CYS A 34 -4.28 -9.00 5.38
N SER A 35 -5.56 -9.39 5.37
CA SER A 35 -6.05 -10.52 6.16
C SER A 35 -5.31 -11.80 5.79
N ILE A 36 -5.26 -12.15 4.50
CA ILE A 36 -4.61 -13.38 4.03
C ILE A 36 -3.11 -13.38 4.36
N LEU A 37 -2.42 -12.26 4.16
CA LEU A 37 -0.98 -12.16 4.45
C LEU A 37 -0.71 -12.29 5.97
N SER A 38 -1.60 -11.75 6.81
CA SER A 38 -1.53 -11.92 8.27
C SER A 38 -1.77 -13.37 8.67
N ASP A 39 -2.83 -14.00 8.16
CA ASP A 39 -3.21 -15.39 8.47
C ASP A 39 -2.12 -16.38 8.05
N TYR A 40 -1.38 -16.05 6.98
CA TYR A 40 -0.28 -16.86 6.47
C TYR A 40 1.06 -16.56 7.16
N GLY A 41 1.10 -15.64 8.12
CA GLY A 41 2.32 -15.27 8.84
C GLY A 41 3.37 -14.58 7.97
N LEU A 42 2.93 -13.85 6.94
CA LEU A 42 3.82 -13.21 5.97
C LEU A 42 4.23 -11.79 6.37
N PHE A 43 3.64 -11.20 7.42
CA PHE A 43 4.00 -9.87 7.89
C PHE A 43 4.98 -9.89 9.06
N GLU A 44 5.92 -8.94 9.06
CA GLU A 44 6.70 -8.58 10.24
C GLU A 44 6.62 -7.06 10.49
N PRO A 45 6.69 -6.62 11.76
CA PRO A 45 6.85 -5.21 12.07
C PRO A 45 8.14 -4.66 11.45
N PHE A 46 8.07 -3.47 10.87
CA PHE A 46 9.27 -2.77 10.41
C PHE A 46 9.22 -1.28 10.70
N THR A 47 10.42 -0.71 10.86
CA THR A 47 10.65 0.71 11.05
C THR A 47 11.51 1.20 9.90
N MET A 48 11.16 2.35 9.33
CA MET A 48 12.06 3.02 8.40
C MET A 48 12.65 4.26 9.04
N GLN A 49 13.91 4.50 8.70
CA GLN A 49 14.65 5.66 9.13
C GLN A 49 15.21 6.35 7.89
N ALA A 50 14.99 7.65 7.78
CA ALA A 50 15.68 8.47 6.79
C ALA A 50 16.83 9.22 7.46
N SER A 51 18.01 9.11 6.85
CA SER A 51 19.21 9.80 7.29
C SER A 51 19.19 11.23 6.75
N LEU A 52 19.12 12.23 7.63
CA LEU A 52 19.35 13.60 7.22
C LEU A 52 20.85 13.79 6.97
N ARG A 53 21.21 14.40 5.85
CA ARG A 53 22.60 14.72 5.48
C ARG A 53 23.20 15.87 6.30
N ASP A 54 22.41 16.44 7.22
CA ASP A 54 22.80 17.55 8.08
C ASP A 54 22.94 17.03 9.50
N ASP A 55 24.15 17.08 10.03
CA ASP A 55 24.60 16.48 11.30
C ASP A 55 23.81 16.98 12.52
N ALA A 56 23.08 18.09 12.35
CA ALA A 56 22.30 18.77 13.38
C ALA A 56 20.80 18.37 13.42
N ALA A 57 20.32 17.60 12.46
CA ALA A 57 18.89 17.31 12.31
C ALA A 57 18.54 15.87 12.70
N LYS A 58 17.53 15.71 13.58
CA LYS A 58 17.11 14.38 14.07
C LYS A 58 16.62 13.51 12.90
N PRO A 59 17.04 12.23 12.82
CA PRO A 59 16.56 11.31 11.81
C PRO A 59 15.03 11.17 11.90
N MET A 60 14.36 11.25 10.77
CA MET A 60 12.91 11.02 10.68
C MET A 60 12.67 9.51 10.71
N GLN A 61 11.97 9.03 11.74
CA GLN A 61 11.59 7.62 11.87
C GLN A 61 10.09 7.46 11.63
N VAL A 62 9.74 6.44 10.85
CA VAL A 62 8.35 6.00 10.67
C VAL A 62 8.22 4.63 11.31
N THR A 63 7.40 4.55 12.37
CA THR A 63 7.16 3.34 13.17
C THR A 63 5.73 2.83 12.99
N GLY A 64 5.44 1.63 13.50
CA GLY A 64 4.09 1.04 13.45
C GLY A 64 3.69 0.48 12.09
N MET A 65 4.66 0.24 11.21
CA MET A 65 4.41 -0.33 9.89
C MET A 65 4.67 -1.84 9.86
N PHE A 66 4.07 -2.52 8.88
CA PHE A 66 4.30 -3.93 8.60
C PHE A 66 4.78 -4.09 7.16
N ARG A 67 5.71 -5.04 6.94
CA ARG A 67 6.18 -5.41 5.59
C ARG A 67 6.06 -6.91 5.38
N VAL A 68 5.92 -7.30 4.12
CA VAL A 68 5.97 -8.72 3.75
C VAL A 68 7.40 -9.26 3.90
N VAL A 69 7.51 -10.47 4.42
CA VAL A 69 8.76 -11.21 4.55
C VAL A 69 8.81 -12.28 3.48
N GLU A 70 9.52 -12.01 2.37
CA GLU A 70 9.52 -12.89 1.20
C GLU A 70 9.92 -14.34 1.54
N LYS A 71 10.95 -14.52 2.38
CA LYS A 71 11.38 -15.86 2.84
C LYS A 71 10.26 -16.69 3.49
N ASN A 72 9.24 -16.05 4.08
CA ASN A 72 8.13 -16.79 4.68
C ASN A 72 7.21 -17.43 3.63
N LEU A 73 7.32 -17.04 2.35
CA LEU A 73 6.61 -17.71 1.25
C LEU A 73 7.04 -19.17 1.09
N GLU A 74 8.30 -19.51 1.41
CA GLU A 74 8.81 -20.88 1.35
C GLU A 74 8.13 -21.81 2.37
N ASN A 75 7.59 -21.25 3.45
CA ASN A 75 6.88 -21.99 4.49
C ASN A 75 5.42 -22.28 4.14
N LEU A 76 4.90 -21.73 3.04
CA LEU A 76 3.52 -21.92 2.63
C LEU A 76 3.32 -23.29 2.00
N ASN A 77 2.20 -23.93 2.33
CA ASN A 77 1.80 -25.14 1.65
C ASN A 77 1.26 -24.86 0.23
N ALA A 78 1.11 -25.91 -0.58
CA ALA A 78 0.64 -25.79 -1.96
C ALA A 78 -0.74 -25.14 -2.10
N ALA A 79 -1.66 -25.36 -1.14
CA ALA A 79 -2.99 -24.77 -1.16
C ALA A 79 -2.94 -23.26 -0.89
N GLN A 80 -2.10 -22.83 0.05
CA GLN A 80 -1.88 -21.42 0.37
C GLN A 80 -1.28 -20.68 -0.83
N LEU A 81 -0.23 -21.23 -1.44
CA LEU A 81 0.41 -20.63 -2.62
C LEU A 81 -0.56 -20.54 -3.81
N LYS A 82 -1.33 -21.60 -4.07
CA LYS A 82 -2.38 -21.61 -5.11
C LYS A 82 -3.45 -20.55 -4.83
N ASN A 83 -3.82 -20.32 -3.58
CA ASN A 83 -4.77 -19.27 -3.21
C ASN A 83 -4.20 -17.87 -3.52
N LEU A 84 -2.94 -17.60 -3.17
CA LEU A 84 -2.28 -16.32 -3.47
C LEU A 84 -2.21 -16.05 -4.98
N MET A 85 -1.91 -17.07 -5.79
CA MET A 85 -1.91 -16.95 -7.25
C MET A 85 -3.31 -16.69 -7.79
N ARG A 86 -4.31 -17.49 -7.38
CA ARG A 86 -5.70 -17.36 -7.86
C ARG A 86 -6.32 -16.01 -7.54
N LYS A 87 -6.00 -15.43 -6.38
CA LYS A 87 -6.47 -14.11 -5.95
C LYS A 87 -5.63 -12.95 -6.51
N GLY A 88 -4.57 -13.23 -7.27
CA GLY A 88 -3.66 -12.23 -7.80
C GLY A 88 -2.87 -11.48 -6.71
N ILE A 89 -2.72 -12.07 -5.53
CA ILE A 89 -1.99 -11.48 -4.39
C ILE A 89 -0.49 -11.65 -4.57
N LEU A 90 -0.05 -12.81 -5.07
CA LEU A 90 1.38 -13.09 -5.26
C LEU A 90 2.13 -12.00 -6.05
N PRO A 91 1.68 -11.56 -7.25
CA PRO A 91 2.36 -10.45 -7.95
C PRO A 91 2.30 -9.12 -7.18
N ARG A 92 1.25 -8.87 -6.40
CA ARG A 92 1.12 -7.65 -5.59
C ARG A 92 2.13 -7.62 -4.44
N ILE A 93 2.48 -8.77 -3.86
CA ILE A 93 3.55 -8.88 -2.87
C ILE A 93 4.86 -8.35 -3.44
N TYR A 94 5.25 -8.81 -4.63
CA TYR A 94 6.49 -8.36 -5.27
C TYR A 94 6.49 -6.87 -5.62
N ILE A 95 5.37 -6.36 -6.13
CA ILE A 95 5.22 -4.92 -6.40
C ILE A 95 5.31 -4.10 -5.09
N HIS A 96 4.72 -4.60 -4.00
CA HIS A 96 4.82 -3.97 -2.69
C HIS A 96 6.28 -3.90 -2.20
N LEU A 97 7.03 -5.00 -2.29
CA LEU A 97 8.44 -5.03 -1.89
C LEU A 97 9.28 -4.03 -2.71
N LEU A 98 9.09 -3.99 -4.03
CA LEU A 98 9.75 -3.03 -4.91
C LEU A 98 9.34 -1.57 -4.60
N SER A 99 8.07 -1.36 -4.23
CA SER A 99 7.58 -0.04 -3.83
C SER A 99 8.27 0.46 -2.56
N LEU A 100 8.54 -0.42 -1.59
CA LEU A 100 9.24 -0.07 -0.35
C LEU A 100 10.68 0.39 -0.60
N GLU A 101 11.39 -0.21 -1.55
CA GLU A 101 12.73 0.26 -1.95
C GLU A 101 12.70 1.69 -2.50
N ASN A 102 11.66 2.02 -3.27
CA ASN A 102 11.45 3.37 -3.76
C ASN A 102 11.01 4.34 -2.65
N PHE A 103 10.27 3.85 -1.66
CA PHE A 103 9.79 4.66 -0.55
C PHE A 103 10.93 5.16 0.34
N GLY A 104 11.99 4.35 0.56
CA GLY A 104 13.20 4.80 1.23
C GLY A 104 13.81 6.04 0.57
N ARG A 105 13.94 6.02 -0.77
CA ARG A 105 14.45 7.17 -1.54
C ARG A 105 13.58 8.42 -1.42
N LEU A 106 12.26 8.25 -1.31
CA LEU A 106 11.33 9.36 -1.11
C LEU A 106 11.46 9.95 0.30
N LEU A 107 11.68 9.12 1.31
CA LEU A 107 11.94 9.59 2.68
C LEU A 107 13.26 10.37 2.77
N ASP A 108 14.33 9.90 2.12
CA ASP A 108 15.61 10.62 2.04
C ASP A 108 15.46 11.99 1.36
N ARG A 109 14.69 12.04 0.27
CA ARG A 109 14.37 13.30 -0.42
C ARG A 109 13.61 14.26 0.48
N LYS A 110 12.59 13.78 1.20
CA LYS A 110 11.82 14.59 2.15
C LYS A 110 12.69 15.09 3.30
N ALA A 111 13.56 14.24 3.84
CA ALA A 111 14.54 14.57 4.86
C ALA A 111 15.53 15.66 4.41
N SER A 112 15.99 15.61 3.15
CA SER A 112 16.92 16.59 2.58
C SER A 112 16.27 17.93 2.20
N ARG A 113 14.93 18.00 2.14
CA ARG A 113 14.21 19.23 1.80
C ARG A 113 14.17 20.12 3.04
N LYS A 114 14.86 21.28 2.99
CA LYS A 114 14.78 22.28 4.06
C LYS A 114 13.31 22.63 4.35
N PRO A 115 12.88 22.67 5.62
CA PRO A 115 11.56 23.20 5.96
C PRO A 115 11.51 24.65 5.48
N HIS A 116 10.44 25.00 4.75
CA HIS A 116 10.20 26.34 4.23
C HIS A 116 9.47 27.19 5.27
#